data_AF-A0A840PBG8-F1
#
_entry.id   AF-A0A840PBG8-F1
#
_cell.length_a   1.000
_cell.length_b   1.000
_cell.length_c   1.000
_cell.angle_alpha   90.00
_cell.angle_beta   90.00
_cell.angle_gamma   90.00
#
_symmetry.space_group_name_H-M   'P 1'
#
loop_
_entity.id
_entity.type
_entity.pdbx_description
1 polymer ?
#
loop_
_entity_poly.entity_id
_entity_poly.type
_entity_poly.pdbx_seq_one_letter_code
_entity_poly.pdbx_strand_id
1 'polypeptide(L)'
;MTKTERGNGALASLIDRIQKLYYVEAGEPGFEAIERVSGRIHAEFRDEDGRLRVLPRSTACDLVRNRHGKVPSWQAVRMFVLVCHRIAVESDLGPEPLDDLRGEFRALWQAAKDEERSASPADAETTGDILAPAPGETPARFTATMRLMPVEWGRVGARRVERAETGEDPKAAYELAVLFACEAHGAGDGEEEREKSGQWLRIAEHWKARATGKVPQAAALRLRGASLVNAARALAIEYKQAGRSTRNLFLGAVAKAEASVDSGVRYEQRQSSRIH
;
A
#
# COMPACT_ATOMS: atom_id res chain seq x y z
N MET A 1 -41.88 8.60 17.08
CA MET A 1 -40.53 8.70 16.50
C MET A 1 -39.88 7.34 16.55
N THR A 2 -39.49 6.76 15.39
CA THR A 2 -38.39 5.78 15.18
C THR A 2 -38.66 4.92 13.94
N LYS A 3 -38.26 5.44 12.78
CA LYS A 3 -37.82 4.60 11.67
C LYS A 3 -36.68 5.38 11.03
N THR A 4 -35.49 5.16 11.60
CA THR A 4 -34.23 5.69 11.11
C THR A 4 -34.18 5.45 9.61
N GLU A 5 -34.25 6.54 8.85
CA GLU A 5 -33.89 6.58 7.44
C GLU A 5 -32.48 6.00 7.37
N ARG A 6 -32.37 4.71 7.01
CA ARG A 6 -31.08 4.12 6.66
C ARG A 6 -30.65 4.84 5.40
N GLY A 7 -29.78 5.83 5.55
CA GLY A 7 -29.08 6.41 4.42
C GLY A 7 -28.48 5.29 3.61
N ASN A 8 -28.88 5.19 2.34
CA ASN A 8 -28.31 4.28 1.36
C ASN A 8 -26.90 4.76 1.00
N GLY A 9 -25.94 4.58 1.92
CA GLY A 9 -24.54 4.87 1.67
C GLY A 9 -23.98 3.95 0.57
N ALA A 10 -22.95 4.40 -0.13
CA ALA A 10 -22.27 3.63 -1.15
C ALA A 10 -21.60 2.37 -0.55
N LEU A 11 -21.10 2.44 0.69
CA LEU A 11 -20.65 1.24 1.41
C LEU A 11 -21.80 0.23 1.62
N ALA A 12 -22.99 0.68 2.03
CA ALA A 12 -24.12 -0.21 2.23
C ALA A 12 -24.53 -0.90 0.91
N SER A 13 -24.49 -0.16 -0.19
CA SER A 13 -24.77 -0.69 -1.54
C SER A 13 -23.76 -1.75 -1.97
N LEU A 14 -22.47 -1.53 -1.72
CA LEU A 14 -21.43 -2.53 -1.97
C LEU A 14 -21.66 -3.80 -1.15
N ILE A 15 -21.96 -3.67 0.14
CA ILE A 15 -22.18 -4.81 1.03
C ILE A 15 -23.42 -5.60 0.64
N ASP A 16 -24.52 -4.92 0.31
CA ASP A 16 -25.75 -5.57 -0.16
C ASP A 16 -25.48 -6.38 -1.44
N ARG A 17 -24.71 -5.82 -2.38
CA ARG A 17 -24.34 -6.53 -3.60
C ARG A 17 -23.43 -7.73 -3.34
N ILE A 18 -22.46 -7.62 -2.41
CA ILE A 18 -21.64 -8.75 -1.93
C ILE A 18 -22.54 -9.86 -1.38
N GLN A 19 -23.51 -9.50 -0.53
CA GLN A 19 -24.43 -10.46 0.08
C GLN A 19 -25.34 -11.12 -0.96
N LYS A 20 -25.86 -10.35 -1.93
CA LYS A 20 -26.65 -10.90 -3.04
C LYS A 20 -25.83 -11.90 -3.87
N LEU A 21 -24.59 -11.55 -4.23
CA LEU A 21 -23.70 -12.46 -4.95
C LEU A 21 -23.48 -13.76 -4.18
N TYR A 22 -23.27 -13.66 -2.86
CA TYR A 22 -23.00 -14.82 -2.01
C TYR A 22 -24.24 -15.71 -1.78
N TYR A 23 -25.34 -15.14 -1.30
CA TYR A 23 -26.52 -15.90 -0.87
C TYR A 23 -27.42 -16.32 -2.05
N VAL A 24 -27.49 -15.50 -3.10
CA VAL A 24 -28.44 -15.73 -4.21
C VAL A 24 -27.73 -16.32 -5.42
N GLU A 25 -26.69 -15.66 -5.90
CA GLU A 25 -26.07 -16.02 -7.19
C GLU A 25 -25.09 -17.20 -7.07
N ALA A 26 -24.39 -17.31 -5.94
CA ALA A 26 -23.43 -18.40 -5.68
C ALA A 26 -24.00 -19.56 -4.84
N GLY A 27 -25.25 -19.46 -4.37
CA GLY A 27 -25.91 -20.53 -3.62
C GLY A 27 -25.37 -20.78 -2.21
N GLU A 28 -24.93 -19.72 -1.51
CA GLU A 28 -24.42 -19.78 -0.13
C GLU A 28 -23.28 -20.81 0.07
N PRO A 29 -22.16 -20.69 -0.65
CA PRO A 29 -21.09 -21.67 -0.53
C PRO A 29 -20.42 -21.59 0.84
N GLY A 30 -20.15 -22.76 1.44
CA GLY A 30 -19.41 -22.83 2.70
C GLY A 30 -18.04 -22.15 2.59
N PHE A 31 -17.61 -21.44 3.64
CA PHE A 31 -16.36 -20.67 3.61
C PHE A 31 -15.09 -21.51 3.32
N GLU A 32 -15.12 -22.82 3.63
CA GLU A 32 -14.03 -23.75 3.27
C GLU A 32 -13.96 -23.99 1.75
N ALA A 33 -15.11 -24.00 1.07
CA ALA A 33 -15.15 -24.07 -0.39
C ALA A 33 -14.59 -22.79 -1.00
N ILE A 34 -14.94 -21.62 -0.45
CA ILE A 34 -14.39 -20.33 -0.87
C ILE A 34 -12.86 -20.31 -0.77
N GLU A 35 -12.32 -20.69 0.40
CA GLU A 35 -10.87 -20.70 0.63
C GLU A 35 -10.16 -21.64 -0.35
N ARG A 36 -10.69 -22.85 -0.54
CA ARG A 36 -10.17 -23.84 -1.50
C ARG A 36 -10.17 -23.33 -2.93
N VAL A 37 -11.29 -22.76 -3.40
CA VAL A 37 -11.41 -22.21 -4.76
C VAL A 37 -10.48 -21.01 -4.94
N SER A 38 -10.34 -20.16 -3.91
CA SER A 38 -9.42 -19.02 -3.95
C SER A 38 -7.95 -19.45 -4.10
N GLY A 39 -7.57 -20.58 -3.48
CA GLY A 39 -6.26 -21.20 -3.64
C GLY A 39 -6.02 -21.69 -5.07
N ARG A 40 -7.03 -22.33 -5.69
CA ARG A 40 -6.97 -22.77 -7.10
C ARG A 40 -6.78 -21.57 -8.04
N ILE A 41 -7.61 -20.54 -7.91
CA ILE A 41 -7.52 -19.31 -8.70
C ILE A 41 -6.16 -18.64 -8.49
N HIS A 42 -5.68 -18.53 -7.25
CA HIS A 42 -4.37 -17.93 -7.00
C HIS A 42 -3.22 -18.69 -7.70
N ALA A 43 -3.29 -20.02 -7.76
CA ALA A 43 -2.32 -20.83 -8.48
C ALA A 43 -2.39 -20.64 -10.00
N GLU A 44 -3.59 -20.50 -10.57
CA GLU A 44 -3.81 -20.24 -12.00
C GLU A 44 -3.26 -18.87 -12.44
N PHE A 45 -3.45 -17.83 -11.64
CA PHE A 45 -3.08 -16.45 -11.98
C PHE A 45 -1.71 -16.01 -11.42
N ARG A 46 -0.86 -16.97 -11.04
CA ARG A 46 0.44 -16.70 -10.38
C ARG A 46 1.39 -15.87 -11.26
N ASP A 47 1.27 -16.00 -12.58
CA ASP A 47 2.26 -15.48 -13.54
C ASP A 47 1.84 -14.16 -14.23
N GLU A 48 0.55 -13.82 -14.28
CA GLU A 48 0.09 -12.68 -15.08
C GLU A 48 -0.08 -11.37 -14.30
N ASP A 49 -0.34 -11.43 -12.99
CA ASP A 49 -0.81 -10.24 -12.27
C ASP A 49 -0.16 -10.00 -10.90
N GLY A 50 0.58 -10.98 -10.34
CA GLY A 50 1.39 -10.87 -9.09
C GLY A 50 0.69 -10.33 -7.83
N ARG A 51 -0.61 -10.00 -7.90
CA ARG A 51 -1.32 -9.14 -6.95
C ARG A 51 -2.57 -9.79 -6.37
N LEU A 52 -3.06 -10.87 -6.96
CA LEU A 52 -4.17 -11.63 -6.39
C LEU A 52 -3.64 -12.47 -5.23
N ARG A 53 -4.24 -12.30 -4.04
CA ARG A 53 -3.91 -13.09 -2.85
C ARG A 53 -5.00 -14.11 -2.60
N VAL A 54 -4.62 -15.28 -2.07
CA VAL A 54 -5.57 -16.26 -1.51
C VAL A 54 -6.51 -15.54 -0.53
N LEU A 55 -7.80 -15.87 -0.58
CA LEU A 55 -8.81 -15.25 0.27
C LEU A 55 -9.04 -16.15 1.50
N PRO A 56 -8.53 -15.78 2.70
CA PRO A 56 -8.69 -16.61 3.87
C PRO A 56 -10.16 -16.70 4.29
N ARG A 57 -10.54 -17.80 4.94
CA ARG A 57 -11.89 -18.01 5.50
C ARG A 57 -12.37 -16.84 6.34
N SER A 58 -11.51 -16.27 7.18
CA SER A 58 -11.86 -15.13 8.04
C SER A 58 -12.23 -13.89 7.24
N THR A 59 -11.47 -13.57 6.19
CA THR A 59 -11.74 -12.42 5.31
C THR A 59 -13.02 -12.59 4.51
N ALA A 60 -13.29 -13.78 3.99
CA ALA A 60 -14.55 -14.07 3.31
C ALA A 60 -15.76 -13.90 4.24
N CYS A 61 -15.66 -14.41 5.47
CA CYS A 61 -16.68 -14.23 6.50
C CYS A 61 -16.89 -12.75 6.85
N ASP A 62 -15.81 -12.00 7.01
CA ASP A 62 -15.88 -10.57 7.32
C ASP A 62 -16.49 -9.73 6.19
N LEU A 63 -16.25 -10.10 4.92
CA LEU A 63 -16.88 -9.47 3.76
C LEU A 63 -18.39 -9.67 3.75
N VAL A 64 -18.85 -10.92 3.91
CA VAL A 64 -20.29 -11.25 3.88
C VAL A 64 -21.02 -10.63 5.08
N ARG A 65 -20.38 -10.57 6.25
CA ARG A 65 -20.98 -10.05 7.49
C ARG A 65 -20.76 -8.56 7.71
N ASN A 66 -19.97 -7.89 6.86
CA ASN A 66 -19.56 -6.49 7.03
C ASN A 66 -19.03 -6.17 8.44
N ARG A 67 -18.15 -7.02 8.99
CA ARG A 67 -17.76 -6.92 10.41
C ARG A 67 -16.96 -5.65 10.74
N HIS A 68 -16.23 -5.11 9.76
CA HIS A 68 -15.26 -4.04 9.99
C HIS A 68 -15.83 -2.63 9.87
N GLY A 69 -17.03 -2.47 9.30
CA GLY A 69 -17.64 -1.15 9.06
C GLY A 69 -16.80 -0.22 8.16
N LYS A 70 -15.79 -0.78 7.47
CA LYS A 70 -14.85 -0.06 6.59
C LYS A 70 -14.96 -0.62 5.18
N VAL A 71 -14.62 0.20 4.19
CA VAL A 71 -14.62 -0.26 2.80
C VAL A 71 -13.51 -1.31 2.62
N PRO A 72 -13.82 -2.56 2.23
CA PRO A 72 -12.84 -3.61 2.07
C PRO A 72 -11.81 -3.26 0.98
N SER A 73 -10.65 -3.92 0.97
CA SER A 73 -9.68 -3.70 -0.10
C SER A 73 -10.23 -4.19 -1.45
N TRP A 74 -9.88 -3.49 -2.54
CA TRP A 74 -10.28 -3.91 -3.88
C TRP A 74 -9.81 -5.33 -4.23
N GLN A 75 -8.62 -5.72 -3.76
CA GLN A 75 -8.10 -7.07 -4.00
C GLN A 75 -8.97 -8.15 -3.35
N ALA A 76 -9.47 -7.91 -2.13
CA ALA A 76 -10.36 -8.84 -1.44
C ALA A 76 -11.72 -8.94 -2.16
N VAL A 77 -12.29 -7.82 -2.59
CA VAL A 77 -13.55 -7.79 -3.35
C VAL A 77 -13.39 -8.51 -4.69
N ARG A 78 -12.35 -8.18 -5.47
CA ARG A 78 -12.05 -8.83 -6.76
C ARG A 78 -11.89 -10.34 -6.61
N MET A 79 -11.12 -10.80 -5.62
CA MET A 79 -10.94 -12.24 -5.38
C MET A 79 -12.25 -12.90 -4.95
N PHE A 80 -13.04 -12.26 -4.09
CA PHE A 80 -14.34 -12.78 -3.67
C PHE A 80 -15.31 -12.96 -4.85
N VAL A 81 -15.38 -11.97 -5.75
CA VAL A 81 -16.21 -12.03 -6.97
C VAL A 81 -15.78 -13.19 -7.87
N LEU A 82 -14.46 -13.33 -8.12
CA LEU A 82 -13.91 -14.43 -8.91
C LEU A 82 -14.26 -15.80 -8.34
N VAL A 83 -14.14 -15.95 -7.03
CA VAL A 83 -14.45 -17.21 -6.33
C VAL A 83 -15.94 -17.53 -6.41
N CYS A 84 -16.82 -16.56 -6.13
CA CYS A 84 -18.27 -16.78 -6.18
C CYS A 84 -18.72 -17.12 -7.61
N HIS A 85 -18.21 -16.40 -8.61
CA HIS A 85 -18.49 -16.71 -10.01
C HIS A 85 -18.03 -18.12 -10.39
N ARG A 86 -16.79 -18.51 -10.03
CA ARG A 86 -16.28 -19.87 -10.30
C ARG A 86 -17.16 -20.94 -9.65
N ILE A 87 -17.55 -20.75 -8.40
CA ILE A 87 -18.43 -21.69 -7.68
C ILE A 87 -19.81 -21.77 -8.35
N ALA A 88 -20.38 -20.64 -8.75
CA ALA A 88 -21.67 -20.60 -9.44
C ALA A 88 -21.62 -21.32 -10.80
N VAL A 89 -20.53 -21.14 -11.56
CA VAL A 89 -20.29 -21.91 -12.80
C VAL A 89 -20.12 -23.40 -12.53
N GLU A 90 -19.32 -23.78 -11.53
CA GLU A 90 -19.10 -25.19 -11.14
C GLU A 90 -20.40 -25.85 -10.63
N SER A 91 -21.36 -25.06 -10.15
CA SER A 91 -22.65 -25.52 -9.60
C SER A 91 -23.83 -25.33 -10.57
N ASP A 92 -23.56 -24.95 -11.82
CA ASP A 92 -24.56 -24.72 -12.89
C ASP A 92 -25.67 -23.71 -12.51
N LEU A 93 -25.33 -22.69 -11.73
CA LEU A 93 -26.26 -21.64 -11.29
C LEU A 93 -26.43 -20.50 -12.32
N GLY A 94 -25.73 -20.57 -13.45
CA GLY A 94 -25.80 -19.59 -14.54
C GLY A 94 -25.46 -18.15 -14.11
N PRO A 95 -24.28 -17.89 -13.53
CA PRO A 95 -23.92 -16.55 -13.10
C PRO A 95 -23.79 -15.58 -14.28
N GLU A 96 -23.98 -14.29 -14.00
CA GLU A 96 -23.68 -13.21 -14.93
C GLU A 96 -22.20 -13.26 -15.39
N PRO A 97 -21.87 -12.83 -16.63
CA PRO A 97 -20.50 -12.84 -17.10
C PRO A 97 -19.53 -12.14 -16.14
N LEU A 98 -18.38 -12.77 -15.92
CA LEU A 98 -17.40 -12.30 -14.94
C LEU A 98 -16.94 -10.85 -15.16
N ASP A 99 -16.81 -10.41 -16.41
CA ASP A 99 -16.37 -9.04 -16.71
C ASP A 99 -17.41 -7.98 -16.33
N ASP A 100 -18.70 -8.29 -16.50
CA ASP A 100 -19.81 -7.43 -16.10
C ASP A 100 -19.87 -7.30 -14.57
N LEU A 101 -19.80 -8.44 -13.86
CA LEU A 101 -19.70 -8.47 -12.40
C LEU A 101 -18.49 -7.66 -11.91
N ARG A 102 -17.32 -7.83 -12.52
CA ARG A 102 -16.12 -7.07 -12.12
C ARG A 102 -16.29 -5.58 -12.35
N GLY A 103 -16.93 -5.17 -13.44
CA GLY A 103 -17.25 -3.79 -13.74
C GLY A 103 -18.18 -3.18 -12.69
N GLU A 104 -19.28 -3.86 -12.38
CA GLU A 104 -20.26 -3.45 -11.38
C GLU A 104 -19.61 -3.28 -9.99
N PHE A 105 -18.94 -4.33 -9.50
CA PHE A 105 -18.30 -4.30 -8.18
C PHE A 105 -17.19 -3.26 -8.08
N ARG A 106 -16.48 -2.97 -9.18
CA ARG A 106 -15.47 -1.90 -9.21
C ARG A 106 -16.12 -0.53 -9.04
N ALA A 107 -17.23 -0.27 -9.73
CA ALA A 107 -17.95 0.98 -9.61
C ALA A 107 -18.51 1.18 -8.19
N LEU A 108 -19.13 0.15 -7.61
CA LEU A 108 -19.63 0.18 -6.23
C LEU A 108 -18.51 0.39 -5.21
N TRP A 109 -17.37 -0.29 -5.39
CA TRP A 109 -16.20 -0.13 -4.53
C TRP A 109 -15.60 1.28 -4.61
N GLN A 110 -15.51 1.85 -5.82
CA GLN A 110 -15.04 3.22 -6.02
C GLN A 110 -15.97 4.23 -5.34
N ALA A 111 -17.28 4.11 -5.54
CA ALA A 111 -18.27 4.97 -4.88
C ALA A 111 -18.15 4.89 -3.35
N ALA A 112 -18.00 3.69 -2.80
CA ALA A 112 -17.80 3.49 -1.36
C ALA A 112 -16.49 4.13 -0.86
N LYS A 113 -15.41 4.05 -1.64
CA LYS A 113 -14.13 4.68 -1.30
C LYS A 113 -14.17 6.20 -1.39
N ASP A 114 -14.86 6.75 -2.36
CA ASP A 114 -15.01 8.19 -2.50
C ASP A 114 -15.89 8.74 -1.36
N GLU A 115 -16.96 8.04 -0.98
CA GLU A 115 -17.74 8.36 0.21
C GLU A 115 -16.90 8.28 1.50
N GLU A 116 -16.07 7.24 1.68
CA GLU A 116 -15.16 7.12 2.83
C GLU A 116 -14.14 8.28 2.89
N ARG A 117 -13.68 8.77 1.73
CA ARG A 117 -12.80 9.95 1.64
C ARG A 117 -13.53 11.25 1.96
N SER A 118 -14.77 11.41 1.48
CA SER A 118 -15.58 12.61 1.70
C SER A 118 -16.16 12.70 3.11
N ALA A 119 -16.46 11.58 3.74
CA ALA A 119 -16.96 11.49 5.11
C ALA A 119 -15.85 11.72 6.16
N SER A 120 -14.59 11.77 5.75
CA SER A 120 -13.47 12.15 6.60
C SER A 120 -13.32 13.69 6.52
N PRO A 121 -13.79 14.46 7.51
CA PRO A 121 -13.54 15.90 7.51
C PRO A 121 -12.04 16.16 7.48
N ALA A 122 -11.63 17.24 6.83
CA ALA A 122 -10.24 17.69 6.67
C ALA A 122 -9.47 17.93 7.99
N ASP A 123 -10.06 17.62 9.14
CA ASP A 123 -9.45 17.65 10.48
C ASP A 123 -9.18 16.26 11.08
N ALA A 124 -9.49 15.16 10.38
CA ALA A 124 -9.10 13.81 10.78
C ALA A 124 -7.78 13.39 10.11
N GLU A 125 -6.71 14.12 10.39
CA GLU A 125 -5.31 13.70 10.20
C GLU A 125 -4.99 12.58 11.21
N THR A 126 -5.71 11.45 11.14
CA THR A 126 -5.39 10.23 11.89
C THR A 126 -6.03 9.04 11.19
N THR A 127 -5.30 7.92 11.11
CA THR A 127 -5.77 6.52 11.00
C THR A 127 -5.36 5.75 9.73
N GLY A 128 -4.06 5.75 9.43
CA GLY A 128 -3.38 4.54 8.99
C GLY A 128 -2.80 3.83 10.22
N ASP A 129 -3.53 2.84 10.74
CA ASP A 129 -3.21 2.04 11.93
C ASP A 129 -3.49 2.77 13.28
N ILE A 130 -4.64 2.48 13.91
CA ILE A 130 -4.95 2.75 15.33
C ILE A 130 -5.10 1.39 16.02
N LEU A 131 -4.00 0.88 16.57
CA LEU A 131 -4.06 0.49 17.98
C LEU A 131 -4.08 1.81 18.76
N ALA A 132 -5.04 2.00 19.65
CA ALA A 132 -4.99 3.12 20.59
C ALA A 132 -3.56 3.18 21.21
N PRO A 133 -2.97 4.38 21.41
CA PRO A 133 -1.71 4.48 22.13
C PRO A 133 -1.84 3.65 23.41
N ALA A 134 -0.85 2.79 23.67
CA ALA A 134 -0.84 2.05 24.92
C ALA A 134 -0.91 3.07 26.07
N PRO A 135 -1.55 2.76 27.22
CA PRO A 135 -1.65 3.70 28.32
C PRO A 135 -0.25 4.25 28.67
N GLY A 136 -0.01 5.53 28.41
CA GLY A 136 1.29 6.20 28.59
C GLY A 136 2.02 6.65 27.31
N GLU A 137 1.59 6.26 26.10
CA GLU A 137 2.12 6.82 24.85
C GLU A 137 1.49 8.20 24.59
N THR A 138 2.29 9.28 24.65
CA THR A 138 1.87 10.60 24.19
C THR A 138 1.55 10.56 22.70
N PRO A 139 0.45 11.18 22.24
CA PRO A 139 0.15 11.26 20.81
C PRO A 139 1.36 11.89 20.10
N ALA A 140 1.84 11.21 19.06
CA ALA A 140 2.98 11.70 18.28
C ALA A 140 2.66 13.11 17.78
N ARG A 141 3.52 14.08 18.09
CA ARG A 141 3.41 15.43 17.53
C ARG A 141 3.66 15.32 16.04
N PHE A 142 2.64 15.56 15.23
CA PHE A 142 2.78 15.57 13.77
C PHE A 142 3.69 16.72 13.35
N THR A 143 4.88 16.41 12.86
CA THR A 143 5.82 17.43 12.38
C THR A 143 5.65 17.70 10.89
N ALA A 144 6.19 18.82 10.41
CA ALA A 144 6.14 19.17 8.99
C ALA A 144 6.76 18.08 8.10
N THR A 145 7.82 17.40 8.57
CA THR A 145 8.42 16.30 7.83
C THR A 145 7.53 15.05 7.81
N MET A 146 6.78 14.77 8.88
CA MET A 146 5.82 13.65 8.90
C MET A 146 4.70 13.83 7.86
N ARG A 147 4.29 15.07 7.57
CA ARG A 147 3.27 15.37 6.53
C ARG A 147 3.76 15.10 5.11
N LEU A 148 5.06 15.18 4.89
CA LEU A 148 5.68 14.96 3.58
C LEU A 148 6.12 13.50 3.37
N MET A 149 5.96 12.67 4.39
CA MET A 149 6.27 11.25 4.36
C MET A 149 5.21 10.49 3.56
N PRO A 150 5.59 9.50 2.73
CA PRO A 150 4.63 8.61 2.10
C PRO A 150 3.75 7.90 3.13
N VAL A 151 2.44 7.84 2.85
CA VAL A 151 1.43 7.28 3.76
C VAL A 151 1.73 5.80 4.06
N GLU A 152 2.24 5.05 3.09
CA GLU A 152 2.62 3.64 3.24
C GLU A 152 3.70 3.36 4.32
N TRP A 153 4.46 4.38 4.75
CA TRP A 153 5.46 4.19 5.81
C TRP A 153 4.82 4.06 7.20
N GLY A 154 3.62 4.63 7.38
CA GLY A 154 2.82 4.55 8.60
C GLY A 154 3.57 4.95 9.88
N ARG A 155 3.21 4.32 11.01
CA ARG A 155 3.81 4.56 12.34
C ARG A 155 5.31 4.33 12.38
N VAL A 156 5.77 3.36 11.60
CA VAL A 156 7.16 2.94 11.53
C VAL A 156 8.03 4.04 10.91
N GLY A 157 7.53 4.72 9.88
CA GLY A 157 8.18 5.92 9.34
C GLY A 157 8.12 7.10 10.31
N ALA A 158 6.95 7.37 10.91
CA ALA A 158 6.78 8.46 11.87
C ALA A 158 7.77 8.35 13.06
N ARG A 159 7.90 7.17 13.68
CA ARG A 159 8.88 6.95 14.77
C ARG A 159 10.33 7.19 14.33
N ARG A 160 10.68 6.96 13.07
CA ARG A 160 12.02 7.28 12.55
C ARG A 160 12.21 8.78 12.41
N VAL A 161 11.20 9.50 11.90
CA VAL A 161 11.22 10.97 11.82
C VAL A 161 11.45 11.57 13.20
N GLU A 162 10.66 11.16 14.20
CA GLU A 162 10.79 11.65 15.57
C GLU A 162 12.20 11.42 16.17
N ARG A 163 12.74 10.21 16.01
CA ARG A 163 14.10 9.86 16.47
C ARG A 163 15.18 10.66 15.74
N ALA A 164 15.00 10.95 14.46
CA ALA A 164 15.94 11.75 13.69
C ALA A 164 15.86 13.25 14.03
N GLU A 165 14.66 13.76 14.29
CA GLU A 165 14.40 15.16 14.64
C GLU A 165 14.99 15.53 15.99
N THR A 166 14.84 14.68 17.00
CA THR A 166 15.46 14.84 18.33
C THR A 166 16.98 14.90 18.26
N GLY A 167 17.58 14.34 17.20
CA GLY A 167 19.02 14.32 16.98
C GLY A 167 19.78 13.29 17.82
N GLU A 168 19.06 12.49 18.62
CA GLU A 168 19.60 11.42 19.45
C GLU A 168 20.02 10.20 18.61
N ASP A 169 19.34 9.98 17.47
CA ASP A 169 19.61 8.83 16.60
C ASP A 169 20.10 9.27 15.20
N PRO A 170 21.42 9.43 14.99
CA PRO A 170 21.96 9.77 13.69
C PRO A 170 21.77 8.65 12.65
N LYS A 171 21.54 7.41 13.09
CA LYS A 171 21.22 6.30 12.20
C LYS A 171 19.80 6.44 11.66
N ALA A 172 18.84 6.89 12.46
CA ALA A 172 17.49 7.22 11.98
C ALA A 172 17.54 8.30 10.88
N ALA A 173 18.38 9.32 11.03
CA ALA A 173 18.60 10.32 9.98
C ALA A 173 19.18 9.70 8.69
N TYR A 174 20.18 8.81 8.80
CA TYR A 174 20.70 8.10 7.63
C TYR A 174 19.63 7.25 6.93
N GLU A 175 18.82 6.52 7.70
CA GLU A 175 17.73 5.70 7.18
C GLU A 175 16.68 6.53 6.44
N LEU A 176 16.27 7.68 6.99
CA LEU A 176 15.34 8.60 6.32
C LEU A 176 15.93 9.16 5.03
N ALA A 177 17.22 9.51 5.02
CA ALA A 177 17.90 9.98 3.82
C ALA A 177 17.81 8.95 2.69
N VAL A 178 18.05 7.67 3.00
CA VAL A 178 17.92 6.58 2.02
C VAL A 178 16.48 6.40 1.57
N LEU A 179 15.52 6.35 2.50
CA LEU A 179 14.12 6.12 2.17
C LEU A 179 13.54 7.25 1.30
N PHE A 180 13.70 8.52 1.68
CA PHE A 180 13.21 9.65 0.89
C PHE A 180 13.86 9.72 -0.49
N ALA A 181 15.16 9.41 -0.60
CA ALA A 181 15.80 9.34 -1.91
C ALA A 181 15.20 8.22 -2.77
N CYS A 182 14.91 7.06 -2.21
CA CYS A 182 14.26 5.97 -2.96
C CYS A 182 12.85 6.36 -3.43
N GLU A 183 12.07 7.08 -2.61
CA GLU A 183 10.75 7.58 -2.99
C GLU A 183 10.81 8.59 -4.14
N ALA A 184 11.76 9.52 -4.09
CA ALA A 184 11.98 10.46 -5.18
C ALA A 184 12.23 9.77 -6.52
N HIS A 185 12.96 8.66 -6.49
CA HIS A 185 13.29 7.85 -7.66
C HIS A 185 12.19 6.88 -8.10
N GLY A 186 11.24 6.57 -7.21
CA GLY A 186 10.04 5.80 -7.52
C GLY A 186 8.86 6.66 -7.97
N ALA A 187 8.98 7.99 -7.91
CA ALA A 187 7.97 8.91 -8.42
C ALA A 187 7.85 8.74 -9.95
N GLY A 188 6.62 8.79 -10.46
CA GLY A 188 6.36 8.70 -11.90
C GLY A 188 6.91 9.89 -12.70
N ASP A 189 6.73 9.84 -14.02
CA ASP A 189 7.26 10.87 -14.93
C ASP A 189 6.37 12.12 -15.08
N GLY A 190 5.22 12.17 -14.39
CA GLY A 190 4.30 13.30 -14.45
C GLY A 190 4.83 14.55 -13.74
N GLU A 191 4.23 15.72 -14.05
CA GLU A 191 4.71 17.02 -13.55
C GLU A 191 4.58 17.12 -12.02
N GLU A 192 3.43 16.73 -11.47
CA GLU A 192 3.20 16.69 -10.03
C GLU A 192 4.15 15.70 -9.34
N GLU A 193 4.40 14.54 -9.95
CA GLU A 193 5.34 13.55 -9.45
C GLU A 193 6.79 14.04 -9.47
N ARG A 194 7.19 14.82 -10.48
CA ARG A 194 8.52 15.45 -10.54
C ARG A 194 8.69 16.50 -9.46
N GLU A 195 7.68 17.30 -9.17
CA GLU A 195 7.73 18.26 -8.08
C GLU A 195 7.90 17.56 -6.72
N LYS A 196 7.09 16.52 -6.46
CA LYS A 196 7.20 15.67 -5.28
C LYS A 196 8.56 14.99 -5.19
N SER A 197 9.09 14.48 -6.29
CA SER A 197 10.43 13.90 -6.38
C SER A 197 11.50 14.91 -5.95
N GLY A 198 11.44 16.14 -6.48
CA GLY A 198 12.34 17.22 -6.09
C GLY A 198 12.23 17.59 -4.61
N GLN A 199 11.01 17.59 -4.06
CA GLN A 199 10.78 17.82 -2.63
C GLN A 199 11.39 16.71 -1.78
N TRP A 200 11.18 15.44 -2.11
CA TRP A 200 11.75 14.31 -1.39
C TRP A 200 13.27 14.27 -1.47
N LEU A 201 13.90 14.65 -2.59
CA LEU A 201 15.36 14.77 -2.67
C LEU A 201 15.90 15.83 -1.72
N ARG A 202 15.27 17.00 -1.62
CA ARG A 202 15.67 18.04 -0.65
C ARG A 202 15.58 17.55 0.79
N ILE A 203 14.53 16.81 1.12
CA ILE A 203 14.37 16.20 2.46
C ILE A 203 15.45 15.13 2.69
N ALA A 204 15.75 14.31 1.68
CA ALA A 204 16.82 13.32 1.75
C ALA A 204 18.20 13.96 1.97
N GLU A 205 18.49 15.08 1.30
CA GLU A 205 19.71 15.86 1.50
C GLU A 205 19.82 16.42 2.93
N HIS A 206 18.73 16.97 3.46
CA HIS A 206 18.66 17.44 4.84
C HIS A 206 19.04 16.33 5.83
N TRP A 207 18.42 15.15 5.68
CA TRP A 207 18.67 14.02 6.57
C TRP A 207 20.08 13.43 6.40
N LYS A 208 20.59 13.36 5.16
CA LYS A 208 21.96 12.94 4.88
C LYS A 208 22.96 13.88 5.56
N ALA A 209 22.74 15.20 5.48
CA ALA A 209 23.61 16.19 6.12
C ALA A 209 23.66 15.98 7.64
N ARG A 210 22.51 15.74 8.30
CA ARG A 210 22.45 15.48 9.75
C ARG A 210 23.15 14.17 10.17
N ALA A 211 23.15 13.16 9.30
CA ALA A 211 23.84 11.89 9.56
C ALA A 211 25.35 11.94 9.24
N THR A 212 25.78 12.87 8.39
CA THR A 212 27.18 12.98 7.95
C THR A 212 28.08 13.34 9.14
N GLY A 213 29.21 12.63 9.27
CA GLY A 213 30.13 12.73 10.40
C GLY A 213 29.74 11.90 11.64
N LYS A 214 28.50 11.43 11.72
CA LYS A 214 28.02 10.54 12.80
C LYS A 214 27.81 9.09 12.34
N VAL A 215 27.42 8.92 11.08
CA VAL A 215 27.27 7.61 10.43
C VAL A 215 28.27 7.53 9.27
N PRO A 216 29.28 6.63 9.32
CA PRO A 216 30.31 6.55 8.27
C PRO A 216 29.73 6.38 6.86
N GLN A 217 28.66 5.59 6.73
CA GLN A 217 27.98 5.32 5.47
C GLN A 217 27.31 6.57 4.87
N ALA A 218 26.94 7.56 5.69
CA ALA A 218 26.28 8.78 5.22
C ALA A 218 27.20 9.66 4.37
N ALA A 219 28.50 9.70 4.69
CA ALA A 219 29.49 10.47 3.94
C ALA A 219 29.66 9.95 2.50
N ALA A 220 29.62 8.62 2.33
CA ALA A 220 29.73 7.96 1.04
C ALA A 220 28.40 7.88 0.26
N LEU A 221 27.26 8.15 0.91
CA LEU A 221 25.94 7.98 0.31
C LEU A 221 25.72 8.97 -0.84
N ARG A 222 25.52 8.46 -2.06
CA ARG A 222 24.92 9.24 -3.16
C ARG A 222 23.42 8.95 -3.19
N LEU A 223 22.60 9.98 -3.28
CA LEU A 223 21.13 9.89 -3.28
C LEU A 223 20.56 9.45 -4.65
N ARG A 224 21.36 8.74 -5.46
CA ARG A 224 20.99 8.23 -6.79
C ARG A 224 21.92 7.10 -7.22
N GLY A 225 21.47 6.31 -8.20
CA GLY A 225 22.28 5.29 -8.86
C GLY A 225 22.61 4.09 -7.96
N ALA A 226 23.64 3.33 -8.34
CA ALA A 226 24.05 2.10 -7.65
C ALA A 226 24.38 2.31 -6.16
N SER A 227 24.88 3.49 -5.78
CA SER A 227 25.16 3.81 -4.37
C SER A 227 23.90 3.82 -3.51
N LEU A 228 22.79 4.34 -4.03
CA LEU A 228 21.51 4.36 -3.31
C LEU A 228 20.93 2.94 -3.20
N VAL A 229 20.96 2.19 -4.30
CA VAL A 229 20.51 0.78 -4.33
C VAL A 229 21.27 -0.04 -3.28
N ASN A 230 22.60 0.09 -3.22
CA ASN A 230 23.43 -0.63 -2.26
C ASN A 230 23.11 -0.23 -0.81
N ALA A 231 22.89 1.06 -0.54
CA ALA A 231 22.50 1.53 0.79
C ALA A 231 21.13 0.96 1.22
N ALA A 232 20.14 1.00 0.34
CA ALA A 232 18.81 0.44 0.60
C ALA A 232 18.87 -1.09 0.82
N ARG A 233 19.64 -1.82 0.01
CA ARG A 233 19.84 -3.27 0.15
C ARG A 233 20.54 -3.61 1.46
N ALA A 234 21.58 -2.86 1.84
CA ALA A 234 22.28 -3.06 3.11
C ALA A 234 21.33 -2.91 4.31
N LEU A 235 20.51 -1.86 4.32
CA LEU A 235 19.49 -1.65 5.37
C LEU A 235 18.45 -2.78 5.36
N ALA A 236 17.95 -3.20 4.19
CA ALA A 236 17.00 -4.31 4.10
C ALA A 236 17.55 -5.62 4.68
N ILE A 237 18.84 -5.93 4.42
CA ILE A 237 19.53 -7.11 4.96
C ILE A 237 19.69 -7.00 6.48
N GLU A 238 20.14 -5.84 6.97
CA GLU A 238 20.33 -5.59 8.40
C GLU A 238 19.02 -5.80 9.18
N TYR A 239 17.92 -5.20 8.70
CA TYR A 239 16.61 -5.32 9.34
C TYR A 239 16.03 -6.74 9.23
N LYS A 240 16.34 -7.48 8.16
CA LYS A 240 15.99 -8.90 8.04
C LYS A 240 16.72 -9.74 9.09
N GLN A 241 18.02 -9.53 9.26
CA GLN A 241 18.84 -10.26 10.24
C GLN A 241 18.39 -9.96 11.69
N ALA A 242 17.96 -8.72 11.95
CA ALA A 242 17.43 -8.31 13.25
C ALA A 242 15.99 -8.81 13.53
N GLY A 243 15.35 -9.54 12.60
CA GLY A 243 13.97 -10.01 12.75
C GLY A 243 12.92 -8.90 12.85
N ARG A 244 13.23 -7.69 12.35
CA ARG A 244 12.37 -6.51 12.48
C ARG A 244 11.37 -6.42 11.33
N SER A 245 10.12 -6.11 11.64
CA SER A 245 9.02 -5.94 10.67
C SER A 245 9.27 -4.84 9.64
N THR A 246 10.16 -3.90 9.93
CA THR A 246 10.50 -2.78 9.04
C THR A 246 11.33 -3.19 7.83
N ARG A 247 11.69 -4.47 7.70
CA ARG A 247 12.32 -5.04 6.49
C ARG A 247 11.54 -4.71 5.21
N ASN A 248 10.21 -4.80 5.25
CA ASN A 248 9.38 -4.61 4.06
C ASN A 248 9.46 -3.18 3.50
N LEU A 249 9.67 -2.20 4.38
CA LEU A 249 9.84 -0.80 3.99
C LEU A 249 11.10 -0.62 3.13
N PHE A 250 12.23 -1.18 3.57
CA PHE A 250 13.49 -1.10 2.83
C PHE A 250 13.49 -1.99 1.58
N LEU A 251 12.79 -3.13 1.56
CA LEU A 251 12.62 -3.91 0.33
C LEU A 251 11.85 -3.13 -0.74
N GLY A 252 10.80 -2.40 -0.35
CA GLY A 252 10.10 -1.49 -1.26
C GLY A 252 11.01 -0.37 -1.77
N ALA A 253 11.83 0.20 -0.88
CA ALA A 253 12.81 1.23 -1.24
C ALA A 253 13.87 0.73 -2.24
N VAL A 254 14.34 -0.51 -2.10
CA VAL A 254 15.27 -1.14 -3.06
C VAL A 254 14.66 -1.19 -4.46
N ALA A 255 13.42 -1.67 -4.58
CA ALA A 255 12.74 -1.76 -5.88
C ALA A 255 12.58 -0.38 -6.54
N LYS A 256 12.23 0.65 -5.76
CA LYS A 256 12.15 2.03 -6.26
C LYS A 256 13.52 2.57 -6.71
N ALA A 257 14.58 2.30 -5.95
CA ALA A 257 15.94 2.73 -6.32
C ALA A 257 16.46 2.02 -7.58
N GLU A 258 16.18 0.74 -7.75
CA GLU A 258 16.59 -0.05 -8.93
C GLU A 258 15.94 0.47 -10.22
N ALA A 259 14.66 0.82 -10.17
CA ALA A 259 13.94 1.40 -11.29
C ALA A 259 14.62 2.68 -11.82
N SER A 260 15.25 3.49 -10.95
CA SER A 260 15.97 4.70 -11.38
C SER A 260 17.26 4.42 -12.14
N VAL A 261 17.93 3.31 -11.85
CA VAL A 261 19.18 2.93 -12.53
C VAL A 261 18.86 2.51 -13.96
N ASP A 262 17.81 1.70 -14.13
CA ASP A 262 17.38 1.19 -15.43
C ASP A 262 16.88 2.31 -16.36
N SER A 263 16.18 3.30 -15.80
CA SER A 263 15.73 4.49 -16.55
C SER A 263 16.91 5.33 -17.05
N GLY A 264 18.00 5.44 -16.26
CA GLY A 264 19.21 6.16 -16.66
C GLY A 264 19.92 5.51 -17.86
N VAL A 265 20.07 4.18 -17.85
CA VAL A 265 20.75 3.42 -18.93
C VAL A 265 19.98 3.54 -20.25
N ARG A 266 18.64 3.47 -20.20
CA ARG A 266 17.80 3.59 -21.41
C ARG A 266 17.84 4.99 -22.01
N TYR A 267 17.98 6.03 -21.18
CA TYR A 267 18.09 7.40 -21.66
C TYR A 267 19.43 7.65 -22.38
N GLU A 268 20.54 7.16 -21.83
CA GLU A 268 21.86 7.28 -22.44
C GLU A 268 21.95 6.55 -23.79
N GLN A 269 21.42 5.33 -23.90
CA GLN A 269 21.36 4.59 -25.17
C GLN A 269 20.54 5.30 -26.25
N ARG A 270 19.42 5.96 -25.87
CA ARG A 270 18.60 6.75 -26.79
C ARG A 270 19.29 8.02 -27.28
N GLN A 271 20.11 8.67 -26.44
CA GLN A 271 20.89 9.83 -26.86
C GLN A 271 22.03 9.44 -27.79
N SER A 272 22.76 8.34 -27.51
CA SER A 272 23.81 7.85 -28.40
C SER A 272 23.29 7.43 -29.78
N SER A 273 22.06 6.93 -29.87
CA SER A 273 21.43 6.50 -31.13
C SER A 273 20.90 7.67 -31.99
N ARG A 274 20.86 8.90 -31.47
CA ARG A 274 20.44 10.10 -32.23
C ARG A 274 21.60 10.89 -32.83
N ILE A 275 22.84 10.54 -32.48
CA ILE A 275 24.06 11.23 -32.92
C ILE A 275 24.72 10.50 -34.11
N HIS A 276 24.17 9.36 -34.52
CA HIS A 276 24.55 8.59 -35.71
C HIS A 276 23.41 8.55 -36.72
#